data_AF-A0AAN5BWD0-F1
#
_entry.id   AF-A0AAN5BWD0-F1
#
_cell.length_a   1.000
_cell.length_b   1.000
_cell.length_c   1.000
_cell.angle_alpha   90.00
_cell.angle_beta   90.00
_cell.angle_gamma   90.00
#
_symmetry.space_group_name_H-M   'P 1'
#
loop_
_entity.id
_entity.type
_entity.pdbx_description
1 polymer ?
#
loop_
_entity_poly.entity_id
_entity_poly.type
_entity_poly.pdbx_seq_one_letter_code
_entity_poly.pdbx_strand_id
1 'polypeptide(L)'
;MAEYNKQASEFIFRENNAEGRVEPDTIDLHGQFVEEAEEILEERIKYAREHGQTHLHVIVGKGNHSANHVQKIKPRVEQVCRELGLQYATEENAGRIYVNLTGGPADMSEVPAHSGYGQSHGQYPGQQQHQQPQQHQPQQQQHQQQQQQQDPVEEMVNAVLPRVLRKLEKACCIVM
;
A
#
# COMPACT_ATOMS: atom_id res chain seq x y z
N MET A 1 15.93 -25.76 -2.83
CA MET A 1 14.77 -24.87 -2.67
C MET A 1 15.17 -23.53 -2.06
N ALA A 2 15.86 -23.51 -0.92
CA ALA A 2 16.33 -22.26 -0.30
C ALA A 2 17.16 -21.37 -1.24
N GLU A 3 18.08 -21.95 -2.01
CA GLU A 3 18.92 -21.20 -2.96
C GLU A 3 18.12 -20.57 -4.11
N TYR A 4 17.13 -21.27 -4.68
CA TYR A 4 16.24 -20.72 -5.69
C TYR A 4 15.33 -19.62 -5.14
N ASN A 5 14.88 -19.76 -3.88
CA ASN A 5 14.09 -18.73 -3.22
C ASN A 5 14.91 -17.46 -3.01
N LYS A 6 16.19 -17.61 -2.62
CA LYS A 6 17.12 -16.49 -2.48
C LYS A 6 17.35 -15.80 -3.82
N GLN A 7 17.64 -16.55 -4.88
CA GLN A 7 17.82 -15.99 -6.23
C GLN A 7 16.56 -15.26 -6.72
N ALA A 8 15.37 -15.79 -6.43
CA ALA A 8 14.12 -15.13 -6.77
C ALA A 8 13.90 -13.83 -5.96
N SER A 9 14.19 -13.86 -4.65
CA SER A 9 14.16 -12.69 -3.75
C SER A 9 15.09 -11.58 -4.29
N GLU A 10 16.35 -11.91 -4.54
CA GLU A 10 17.36 -10.97 -5.07
C GLU A 10 16.95 -10.39 -6.44
N PHE A 11 16.41 -11.22 -7.33
CA PHE A 11 15.90 -10.75 -8.62
C PHE A 11 14.75 -9.76 -8.46
N ILE A 12 13.75 -10.10 -7.64
CA ILE A 12 12.60 -9.23 -7.37
C ILE A 12 13.06 -7.90 -6.77
N PHE A 13 13.92 -7.94 -5.75
CA PHE A 13 14.48 -6.73 -5.15
C PHE A 13 15.15 -5.83 -6.17
N ARG A 14 16.01 -6.40 -7.03
CA ARG A 14 16.74 -5.64 -8.04
C ARG A 14 15.82 -5.00 -9.07
N GLU A 15 14.81 -5.73 -9.56
CA GLU A 15 13.88 -5.23 -10.57
C GLU A 15 12.90 -4.17 -10.00
N ASN A 16 12.59 -4.24 -8.71
CA ASN A 16 11.75 -3.25 -8.03
C ASN A 16 12.51 -1.96 -7.70
N ASN A 17 13.80 -2.08 -7.35
CA ASN A 17 14.66 -0.94 -7.02
C ASN A 17 15.52 -0.49 -8.21
N ALA A 18 15.23 -0.96 -9.42
CA ALA A 18 15.91 -0.51 -10.62
C ALA A 18 15.64 0.98 -10.88
N GLU A 19 16.57 1.64 -11.57
CA GLU A 19 16.50 3.07 -11.86
C GLU A 19 15.18 3.44 -12.54
N GLY A 20 14.47 4.42 -11.96
CA GLY A 20 13.16 4.89 -12.45
C GLY A 20 11.95 4.05 -12.03
N ARG A 21 12.11 3.00 -11.23
CA ARG A 21 11.00 2.20 -10.68
C ARG A 21 10.48 2.74 -9.35
N VAL A 22 11.39 3.24 -8.53
CA VAL A 22 11.11 3.90 -7.26
C VAL A 22 11.83 5.23 -7.20
N GLU A 23 11.31 6.15 -6.39
CA GLU A 23 11.94 7.44 -6.16
C GLU A 23 13.30 7.26 -5.44
N PRO A 24 14.25 8.21 -5.59
CA PRO A 24 15.58 8.09 -5.00
C PRO A 24 15.60 7.98 -3.47
N ASP A 25 14.57 8.51 -2.81
CA ASP A 25 14.32 8.47 -1.37
C ASP A 25 13.46 7.27 -0.93
N THR A 26 13.21 6.33 -1.84
CA THR A 26 12.36 5.17 -1.61
C THR A 26 13.17 3.87 -1.77
N ILE A 27 12.85 2.88 -0.93
CA ILE A 27 13.37 1.52 -1.07
C ILE A 27 12.22 0.52 -1.00
N ASP A 28 12.20 -0.42 -1.92
CA ASP A 28 11.21 -1.48 -1.99
C ASP A 28 11.74 -2.80 -1.43
N LEU A 29 11.20 -3.20 -0.29
CA LEU A 29 11.54 -4.44 0.40
C LEU A 29 10.42 -5.50 0.24
N HIS A 30 9.41 -5.26 -0.59
CA HIS A 30 8.34 -6.23 -0.74
C HIS A 30 8.87 -7.54 -1.32
N GLY A 31 8.42 -8.66 -0.75
CA GLY A 31 8.82 -10.00 -1.21
C GLY A 31 10.17 -10.48 -0.66
N GLN A 32 10.92 -9.64 0.06
CA GLN A 32 12.16 -10.06 0.71
C GLN A 32 11.92 -10.98 1.91
N PHE A 33 12.94 -11.77 2.25
CA PHE A 33 13.00 -12.44 3.54
C PHE A 33 13.22 -11.41 4.66
N VAL A 34 12.79 -11.75 5.88
CA VAL A 34 12.80 -10.80 7.01
C VAL A 34 14.21 -10.38 7.35
N GLU A 35 15.12 -11.35 7.36
CA GLU A 35 16.55 -11.17 7.65
C GLU A 35 17.23 -10.31 6.58
N GLU A 36 16.94 -10.57 5.30
CA GLU A 36 17.48 -9.77 4.18
C GLU A 36 16.95 -8.34 4.20
N ALA A 37 15.65 -8.16 4.49
CA ALA A 37 15.03 -6.85 4.55
C ALA A 37 15.62 -5.96 5.65
N GLU A 38 15.98 -6.56 6.78
CA GLU A 38 16.66 -5.88 7.88
C GLU A 38 18.04 -5.37 7.46
N GLU A 39 18.90 -6.25 6.96
CA GLU A 39 20.26 -5.91 6.54
C GLU A 39 20.26 -4.80 5.48
N ILE A 40 19.41 -4.95 4.46
CA ILE A 40 19.27 -3.97 3.37
C ILE A 40 18.78 -2.62 3.90
N LEU A 41 17.80 -2.62 4.83
CA LEU A 41 17.25 -1.40 5.39
C LEU A 41 18.30 -0.62 6.19
N GLU A 42 19.07 -1.31 7.04
CA GLU A 42 20.13 -0.68 7.83
C GLU A 42 21.19 -0.02 6.95
N GLU A 43 21.64 -0.73 5.91
CA GLU A 43 22.60 -0.19 4.94
C GLU A 43 22.03 1.03 4.21
N ARG A 44 20.78 0.95 3.76
CA ARG A 44 20.11 2.06 3.06
C ARG A 44 19.93 3.29 3.94
N ILE A 45 19.57 3.11 5.22
CA ILE A 45 19.43 4.19 6.20
C ILE A 45 20.80 4.85 6.43
N LYS A 46 21.85 4.05 6.60
CA LYS A 46 23.21 4.57 6.77
C LYS A 46 23.63 5.41 5.55
N TYR A 47 23.46 4.85 4.36
CA TYR A 47 23.73 5.55 3.11
C TYR A 47 22.94 6.87 3.01
N ALA A 48 21.64 6.83 3.33
CA ALA A 48 20.77 8.01 3.30
C ALA A 48 21.30 9.14 4.19
N ARG A 49 21.69 8.81 5.42
CA ARG A 49 22.22 9.78 6.40
C ARG A 49 23.56 10.35 5.96
N GLU A 50 24.45 9.51 5.43
CA GLU A 50 25.76 9.95 4.90
C GLU A 50 25.62 10.90 3.70
N HIS A 51 24.56 10.74 2.91
CA HIS A 51 24.27 11.59 1.74
C HIS A 51 23.32 12.77 2.07
N GLY A 52 23.02 13.00 3.35
CA GLY A 52 22.21 14.14 3.79
C GLY A 52 20.71 14.05 3.45
N GLN A 53 20.19 12.85 3.17
CA GLN A 53 18.75 12.64 3.01
C GLN A 53 18.05 12.85 4.36
N THR A 54 16.91 13.54 4.34
CA THR A 54 16.15 13.86 5.55
C THR A 54 15.14 12.76 5.91
N HIS A 55 14.74 11.95 4.94
CA HIS A 55 13.74 10.92 5.09
C HIS A 55 13.99 9.74 4.15
N LEU A 56 13.32 8.63 4.42
CA LEU A 56 13.32 7.42 3.60
C LEU A 56 11.90 6.83 3.59
N HIS A 57 11.39 6.54 2.40
CA HIS A 57 10.15 5.76 2.23
C HIS A 57 10.50 4.28 2.04
N VAL A 58 9.90 3.41 2.85
CA VAL A 58 10.14 1.96 2.83
C VAL A 58 8.86 1.26 2.42
N ILE A 59 8.85 0.57 1.27
CA ILE A 59 7.73 -0.24 0.81
C ILE A 59 7.87 -1.63 1.44
N VAL A 60 6.97 -1.97 2.36
CA VAL A 60 6.92 -3.29 3.04
C VAL A 60 5.93 -4.25 2.39
N GLY A 61 5.11 -3.74 1.46
CA GLY A 61 4.06 -4.47 0.77
C GLY A 61 2.79 -4.64 1.60
N LYS A 62 1.64 -4.86 0.97
CA LYS A 62 0.31 -4.90 1.65
C LYS A 62 -0.02 -6.20 2.37
N GLY A 63 0.82 -7.24 2.26
CA GLY A 63 0.56 -8.56 2.83
C GLY A 63 -0.41 -9.44 2.02
N ASN A 64 -1.00 -8.94 0.94
CA ASN A 64 -2.01 -9.69 0.15
C ASN A 64 -1.50 -11.03 -0.42
N HIS A 65 -0.20 -11.12 -0.71
CA HIS A 65 0.43 -12.29 -1.34
C HIS A 65 1.38 -13.05 -0.40
N SER A 66 1.46 -12.68 0.88
CA SER A 66 2.34 -13.41 1.80
C SER A 66 1.72 -14.75 2.20
N ALA A 67 2.58 -15.71 2.54
CA ALA A 67 2.13 -16.99 3.08
C ALA A 67 1.29 -16.76 4.35
N ASN A 68 0.05 -17.23 4.32
CA ASN A 68 -0.96 -17.01 5.37
C ASN A 68 -1.38 -15.54 5.58
N HIS A 69 -1.15 -14.66 4.60
CA HIS A 69 -1.53 -13.24 4.68
C HIS A 69 -0.81 -12.48 5.83
N VAL A 70 0.32 -13.01 6.31
CA VAL A 70 1.09 -12.41 7.41
C VAL A 70 2.13 -11.45 6.83
N GLN A 71 2.03 -10.17 7.17
CA GLN A 71 3.01 -9.15 6.80
C GLN A 71 4.19 -9.19 7.80
N LYS A 72 5.20 -10.00 7.51
CA LYS A 72 6.35 -10.19 8.43
C LYS A 72 7.38 -9.05 8.37
N ILE A 73 7.44 -8.31 7.26
CA ILE A 73 8.45 -7.27 7.03
C ILE A 73 8.12 -6.01 7.84
N LYS A 74 6.86 -5.57 7.86
CA LYS A 74 6.42 -4.39 8.64
C LYS A 74 6.91 -4.41 10.10
N PRO A 75 6.61 -5.44 10.92
CA PRO A 75 7.05 -5.43 12.32
C PRO A 75 8.58 -5.41 12.44
N ARG A 76 9.32 -5.98 11.48
CA ARG A 76 10.79 -5.93 11.51
C ARG A 76 11.32 -4.54 11.20
N VAL A 77 10.78 -3.87 10.18
CA VAL A 77 11.15 -2.48 9.83
C VAL A 77 10.86 -1.52 10.99
N GLU A 78 9.71 -1.68 11.64
CA GLU A 78 9.36 -0.91 12.83
C GLU A 78 10.36 -1.13 13.98
N GLN A 79 10.81 -2.37 14.17
CA GLN A 79 11.82 -2.69 15.18
C GLN A 79 13.17 -2.02 14.87
N VAL A 80 13.66 -2.10 13.63
CA VAL A 80 14.92 -1.45 13.21
C VAL A 80 14.86 0.06 13.43
N CYS A 81 13.72 0.70 13.09
CA CYS A 81 13.55 2.13 13.33
C CYS A 81 13.65 2.48 14.83
N ARG A 82 13.04 1.67 15.71
CA ARG A 82 13.13 1.86 17.17
C ARG A 82 14.54 1.65 17.71
N GLU A 83 15.24 0.62 17.21
CA GLU A 83 16.62 0.31 17.59
C GLU A 83 17.58 1.44 17.21
N LEU A 84 17.35 2.08 16.05
CA LEU A 84 18.13 3.23 15.59
C LEU A 84 17.66 4.58 16.17
N GLY A 85 16.62 4.59 17.01
CA GLY A 85 16.05 5.81 17.59
C GLY A 85 15.37 6.73 16.57
N LEU A 86 14.97 6.20 15.42
CA LEU A 86 14.31 6.93 14.34
C LEU A 86 12.81 6.97 14.55
N GLN A 87 12.21 8.12 14.27
CA GLN A 87 10.76 8.24 14.23
C GLN A 87 10.25 7.75 12.87
N TYR A 88 9.12 7.06 12.88
CA TYR A 88 8.51 6.53 11.67
C TYR A 88 6.99 6.70 11.69
N ALA A 89 6.39 6.71 10.51
CA ALA A 89 4.94 6.78 10.32
C ALA A 89 4.52 5.78 9.26
N THR A 90 3.41 5.07 9.49
CA THR A 90 2.97 3.99 8.62
C THR A 90 1.81 4.43 7.73
N GLU A 91 1.96 4.28 6.42
CA GLU A 91 0.91 4.43 5.41
C GLU A 91 0.33 3.05 5.05
N GLU A 92 -0.60 2.55 5.87
CA GLU A 92 -1.11 1.17 5.75
C GLU A 92 -1.77 0.88 4.39
N ASN A 93 -2.51 1.85 3.83
CA ASN A 93 -3.20 1.70 2.55
C ASN A 93 -2.24 1.54 1.35
N ALA A 94 -1.02 2.09 1.48
CA ALA A 94 0.02 1.99 0.47
C ALA A 94 1.01 0.85 0.74
N GLY A 95 1.01 0.28 1.95
CA GLY A 95 2.04 -0.68 2.38
C GLY A 95 3.41 -0.03 2.48
N ARG A 96 3.47 1.23 2.93
CA ARG A 96 4.70 2.02 3.04
C ARG A 96 4.91 2.54 4.46
N ILE A 97 6.16 2.77 4.81
CA ILE A 97 6.58 3.37 6.08
C ILE A 97 7.48 4.55 5.74
N TYR A 98 7.12 5.73 6.22
CA TYR A 98 7.96 6.91 6.20
C TYR A 98 8.89 6.88 7.41
N VAL A 99 10.20 7.04 7.19
CA VAL A 99 11.22 7.07 8.24
C VAL A 99 11.89 8.44 8.22
N ASN A 100 11.85 9.15 9.35
CA ASN A 100 12.56 10.41 9.50
C ASN A 100 14.01 10.14 9.94
N LEU A 101 14.97 10.56 9.12
CA LEU A 101 16.40 10.36 9.33
C LEU A 101 17.09 11.50 10.11
N THR A 102 16.40 12.64 10.27
CA THR A 102 16.90 13.83 10.97
C THR A 102 16.89 13.70 12.50
N GLY A 103 16.22 12.66 13.04
CA GLY A 103 16.04 12.48 14.49
C GLY A 103 14.94 13.36 15.10
N GLY A 104 14.22 14.14 14.28
CA GLY A 104 13.00 14.85 14.68
C GLY A 104 11.75 13.98 14.61
N PRO A 105 10.56 14.53 14.97
CA PRO A 105 9.29 13.82 14.84
C PRO A 105 9.04 13.41 13.38
N ALA A 106 8.50 12.20 13.18
CA ALA A 106 8.01 11.78 11.87
C ALA A 106 6.64 12.42 11.61
N ASP A 107 6.64 13.72 11.30
CA ASP A 107 5.42 14.41 10.90
C ASP A 107 5.15 14.14 9.42
N MET A 108 4.02 13.50 9.12
CA MET A 108 3.55 13.26 7.76
C MET A 108 2.94 14.52 7.12
N SER A 109 2.90 15.65 7.83
CA SER A 109 2.33 16.92 7.33
C SER A 109 3.05 17.51 6.13
N GLU A 110 4.33 17.14 5.88
CA GLU A 110 5.15 17.72 4.82
C GLU A 110 5.37 16.79 3.61
N VAL A 111 4.81 15.57 3.60
CA VAL A 111 4.89 14.71 2.41
C VAL A 111 4.09 15.38 1.30
N PRO A 112 4.70 15.80 0.17
CA PRO A 112 3.94 16.40 -0.92
C PRO A 112 2.97 15.34 -1.43
N ALA A 113 1.69 15.55 -1.17
CA ALA A 113 0.62 14.70 -1.69
C ALA A 113 0.67 14.80 -3.22
N HIS A 114 1.36 13.85 -3.87
CA HIS A 114 1.39 13.76 -5.31
C HIS A 114 0.04 13.21 -5.79
N SER A 115 -0.90 14.13 -5.98
CA SER A 115 -2.08 14.11 -6.85
C SER A 115 -2.80 12.77 -7.04
N GLY A 116 -3.91 12.60 -6.33
CA GLY A 116 -4.96 11.65 -6.73
C GLY A 116 -6.05 11.46 -5.67
N TYR A 117 -7.17 12.15 -5.85
CA TYR A 117 -8.43 12.08 -5.10
C TYR A 117 -8.50 12.88 -3.79
N GLY A 118 -9.31 13.95 -3.87
CA GLY A 118 -9.60 14.83 -2.75
C GLY A 118 -10.40 14.12 -1.66
N GLN A 119 -10.02 14.39 -0.42
CA GLN A 119 -10.97 14.40 0.68
C GLN A 119 -10.52 15.39 1.74
N SER A 120 -11.33 16.43 1.90
CA SER A 120 -11.24 17.40 2.98
C SER A 120 -11.66 16.76 4.31
N HIS A 121 -10.74 16.67 5.26
CA HIS A 121 -11.00 16.46 6.69
C HIS A 121 -9.89 17.22 7.41
N GLY A 122 -10.10 18.12 8.36
CA GLY A 122 -11.27 18.48 9.13
C GLY A 122 -10.71 19.13 10.40
N GLN A 123 -10.63 20.46 10.41
CA GLN A 123 -10.14 21.28 11.51
C GLN A 123 -11.17 21.27 12.65
N TYR A 124 -10.82 20.80 13.85
CA TYR A 124 -11.56 21.11 15.07
C TYR A 124 -11.08 22.47 15.61
N PRO A 125 -12.01 23.37 16.01
CA PRO A 125 -12.32 23.45 17.44
C PRO A 125 -13.76 23.89 17.80
N GLY A 126 -14.21 23.49 19.01
CA GLY A 126 -14.92 24.39 19.95
C GLY A 126 -16.46 24.48 19.94
N GLN A 127 -17.08 23.89 20.97
CA GLN A 127 -18.31 24.24 21.71
C GLN A 127 -19.32 25.30 21.17
N GLN A 128 -20.63 24.97 21.15
CA GLN A 128 -21.67 25.45 22.11
C GLN A 128 -23.11 25.02 21.71
N GLN A 129 -23.91 24.71 22.73
CA GLN A 129 -25.36 24.43 22.71
C GLN A 129 -26.19 25.63 22.23
N HIS A 130 -27.38 25.39 21.64
CA HIS A 130 -28.68 25.99 22.04
C HIS A 130 -29.87 25.33 21.32
N GLN A 131 -31.04 25.41 21.96
CA GLN A 131 -32.29 24.68 21.71
C GLN A 131 -33.35 25.48 20.92
N GLN A 132 -34.23 24.73 20.23
CA GLN A 132 -35.70 24.91 20.07
C GLN A 132 -36.34 25.74 18.88
N PRO A 133 -37.64 25.51 18.51
CA PRO A 133 -38.04 24.95 17.19
C PRO A 133 -39.26 25.63 16.47
N GLN A 134 -39.65 25.15 15.26
CA GLN A 134 -40.98 25.20 14.54
C GLN A 134 -40.81 25.45 13.00
N GLN A 135 -41.59 25.00 12.01
CA GLN A 135 -42.73 24.07 11.81
C GLN A 135 -43.02 23.97 10.27
N HIS A 136 -43.80 22.96 9.82
CA HIS A 136 -44.47 22.72 8.51
C HIS A 136 -43.65 22.08 7.36
N GLN A 137 -44.13 21.16 6.51
CA GLN A 137 -45.22 20.13 6.46
C GLN A 137 -44.84 19.19 5.27
N PRO A 138 -45.45 17.99 5.12
CA PRO A 138 -44.87 16.87 4.38
C PRO A 138 -45.31 16.78 2.91
N GLN A 139 -44.45 16.24 2.05
CA GLN A 139 -44.86 15.67 0.77
C GLN A 139 -44.22 14.29 0.56
N GLN A 140 -45.08 13.31 0.27
CA GLN A 140 -44.75 11.94 -0.11
C GLN A 140 -44.06 11.91 -1.49
N GLN A 141 -43.04 11.06 -1.67
CA GLN A 141 -43.12 9.85 -2.53
C GLN A 141 -41.75 9.18 -2.75
N GLN A 142 -41.76 7.86 -2.58
CA GLN A 142 -40.90 6.83 -3.17
C GLN A 142 -39.97 7.26 -4.31
N HIS A 143 -38.68 6.94 -4.20
CA HIS A 143 -38.09 5.82 -4.96
C HIS A 143 -36.73 5.43 -4.38
N GLN A 144 -36.62 4.14 -4.01
CA GLN A 144 -35.37 3.43 -3.82
C GLN A 144 -34.82 3.13 -5.22
N GLN A 145 -33.63 3.63 -5.53
CA GLN A 145 -32.82 3.03 -6.58
C GLN A 145 -31.38 2.97 -6.10
N GLN A 146 -30.99 1.77 -5.67
CA GLN A 146 -29.60 1.35 -5.53
C GLN A 146 -28.99 1.42 -6.94
N GLN A 147 -28.13 2.41 -7.15
CA GLN A 147 -27.25 2.43 -8.29
C GLN A 147 -26.03 1.58 -7.94
N GLN A 148 -26.12 0.32 -8.34
CA GLN A 148 -24.99 -0.60 -8.38
C GLN A 148 -24.12 -0.14 -9.57
N GLN A 149 -23.09 0.65 -9.29
CA GLN A 149 -22.00 0.86 -10.25
C GLN A 149 -21.28 -0.48 -10.37
N GLN A 150 -21.65 -1.25 -11.41
CA GLN A 150 -20.86 -2.37 -11.89
C GLN A 150 -19.79 -1.79 -12.81
N ASP A 151 -18.53 -2.01 -12.43
CA ASP A 151 -17.37 -1.60 -13.19
C ASP A 151 -17.37 -2.27 -14.58
N PRO A 152 -17.11 -1.55 -15.68
CA PRO A 152 -17.19 -2.05 -17.05
C PRO A 152 -16.21 -3.21 -17.35
N VAL A 153 -15.28 -3.48 -16.44
CA VAL A 153 -14.37 -4.64 -16.50
C VAL A 153 -15.05 -5.95 -16.11
N GLU A 154 -16.02 -5.94 -15.20
CA GLU A 154 -16.68 -7.17 -14.71
C GLU A 154 -17.62 -7.78 -15.76
N GLU A 155 -18.29 -6.94 -16.56
CA GLU A 155 -19.14 -7.37 -17.67
C GLU A 155 -18.30 -8.00 -18.81
N MET A 156 -17.11 -7.44 -19.09
CA MET A 156 -16.20 -7.99 -20.10
C MET A 156 -15.65 -9.36 -19.68
N VAL A 157 -15.30 -9.54 -18.40
CA VAL A 157 -14.80 -10.82 -17.89
C VAL A 157 -15.89 -11.89 -17.95
N ASN A 158 -17.11 -11.59 -17.50
CA ASN A 158 -18.24 -12.53 -17.53
C ASN A 158 -18.66 -12.93 -18.96
N ALA A 159 -18.53 -12.03 -19.94
CA ALA A 159 -18.84 -12.34 -21.34
C ALA A 159 -17.75 -13.19 -22.03
N VAL A 160 -16.49 -13.07 -21.60
CA VAL A 160 -15.34 -13.74 -22.23
C VAL A 160 -15.04 -15.10 -21.61
N LEU A 161 -15.21 -15.25 -20.29
CA LEU A 161 -14.91 -16.49 -19.55
C LEU A 161 -15.58 -17.75 -20.11
N PRO A 162 -16.91 -17.78 -20.40
CA PRO A 162 -17.57 -19.00 -20.87
C PRO A 162 -17.17 -19.36 -22.31
N ARG A 163 -16.68 -18.40 -23.11
CA ARG A 163 -16.21 -18.65 -24.48
C ARG A 163 -14.82 -19.26 -24.51
N VAL A 164 -13.95 -18.88 -23.57
CA VAL A 164 -12.61 -19.44 -23.43
C VAL A 164 -12.67 -20.86 -22.87
N LEU A 165 -13.48 -21.09 -21.83
CA LEU A 165 -13.65 -22.42 -21.22
C LEU A 165 -14.20 -23.45 -22.23
N ARG A 166 -15.21 -23.09 -23.03
CA ARG A 166 -15.74 -23.99 -24.09
C ARG A 166 -14.74 -24.27 -25.21
N LYS A 167 -13.78 -23.36 -25.48
CA LYS A 167 -12.71 -23.62 -26.46
C LYS A 167 -11.64 -24.56 -25.90
N LEU A 168 -11.35 -24.49 -24.61
CA LEU A 168 -10.40 -25.38 -23.94
C LEU A 168 -10.96 -26.79 -23.76
N GLU A 169 -12.25 -26.95 -23.45
CA GLU A 169 -12.89 -28.27 -23.41
C GLU A 169 -12.89 -28.97 -24.78
N LYS A 170 -13.13 -28.23 -25.88
CA LYS A 170 -13.10 -28.80 -27.23
C LYS A 170 -11.69 -29.16 -27.72
N ALA A 171 -10.65 -28.51 -27.19
CA ALA A 171 -9.27 -28.82 -27.53
C ALA A 171 -8.74 -30.05 -26.78
N CYS A 172 -9.37 -30.45 -25.66
CA CYS A 172 -8.95 -31.60 -24.85
C CYS A 172 -9.51 -32.95 -25.34
N CYS A 173 -10.39 -32.96 -26.35
CA CYS A 173 -11.02 -34.18 -26.87
C CYS A 173 -10.47 -34.67 -28.23
N ILE A 174 -9.30 -34.19 -28.69
CA ILE A 174 -8.62 -34.66 -29.93
C ILE A 174 -7.37 -35.50 -29.60
N VAL A 175 -7.22 -35.96 -28.35
CA VAL A 175 -6.21 -36.96 -27.99
C VAL A 175 -6.90 -38.08 -27.21
N MET A 176 -7.61 -38.94 -27.95
CA MET A 176 -7.81 -40.35 -27.62
C MET A 176 -7.55 -41.16 -28.88
#